data_AF-V6KR45-F1
#
_entry.id   AF-V6KR45-F1
#
_cell.length_a   1.000
_cell.length_b   1.000
_cell.length_c   1.000
_cell.angle_alpha   90.00
_cell.angle_beta   90.00
_cell.angle_gamma   90.00
#
_symmetry.space_group_name_H-M   'P 1'
#
loop_
_entity.id
_entity.type
_entity.pdbx_description
1 polymer ?
#
loop_
_entity_poly.entity_id
_entity_poly.type
_entity_poly.pdbx_seq_one_letter_code
_entity_poly.pdbx_strand_id
1 'polypeptide(L)'
;MHALPDGEAEISLVVRLPWEDVARLGQEAGRLAAQTQRPVTLDEAVSYRLRSTRPSATHAKPAGEQPQAAVSALPRISGTA
;
A
#
# COMPACT_ATOMS: atom_id res chain seq x y z
N MET A 1 7.53 -12.07 9.07
CA MET A 1 6.44 -11.78 8.12
C MET A 1 5.44 -12.90 8.23
N HIS A 2 4.17 -12.58 8.51
CA HIS A 2 3.10 -13.59 8.56
C HIS A 2 1.86 -13.07 7.84
N ALA A 3 1.14 -13.98 7.18
CA ALA A 3 -0.11 -13.65 6.52
C ALA A 3 -1.24 -13.58 7.54
N LEU A 4 -2.18 -12.65 7.34
CA LEU A 4 -3.39 -12.50 8.12
C LEU A 4 -4.55 -13.25 7.44
N PRO A 5 -5.60 -13.64 8.21
CA PRO A 5 -6.73 -14.41 7.69
C PRO A 5 -7.58 -13.70 6.64
N ASP A 6 -7.48 -12.38 6.55
CA ASP A 6 -8.14 -11.52 5.56
C ASP A 6 -7.42 -11.49 4.20
N GLY A 7 -6.28 -12.18 4.09
CA GLY A 7 -5.44 -12.17 2.90
C GLY A 7 -4.40 -11.06 2.90
N GLU A 8 -4.23 -10.32 4.00
CA GLU A 8 -3.15 -9.35 4.17
C GLU A 8 -1.88 -10.00 4.76
N ALA A 9 -0.82 -9.22 4.95
CA ALA A 9 0.41 -9.68 5.58
C ALA A 9 1.00 -8.62 6.50
N GLU A 10 1.44 -9.04 7.69
CA GLU A 10 2.10 -8.18 8.67
C GLU A 10 3.63 -8.36 8.64
N ILE A 11 4.33 -7.22 8.66
CA ILE A 11 5.80 -7.12 8.70
C ILE A 11 6.19 -6.16 9.83
N SER A 12 7.07 -6.61 10.73
CA SER A 12 7.71 -5.75 11.73
C SER A 12 9.14 -5.44 11.29
N LEU A 13 9.52 -4.16 11.25
CA LEU A 13 10.86 -3.70 10.88
C LEU A 13 11.42 -2.79 11.97
N VAL A 14 12.68 -3.01 12.34
CA VAL A 14 13.45 -2.08 13.18
C VAL A 14 14.41 -1.31 12.29
N VAL A 15 14.25 0.01 12.23
CA VAL A 15 15.14 0.91 11.48
C VAL A 15 15.91 1.81 12.43
N ARG A 16 17.16 2.12 12.06
CA ARG A 16 17.95 3.16 12.73
C ARG A 16 17.84 4.43 11.90
N LEU A 17 17.18 5.43 12.46
CA LEU A 17 17.05 6.74 11.84
C LEU A 17 17.92 7.74 12.60
N PRO A 18 18.62 8.64 11.92
CA PRO A 18 19.34 9.71 12.58
C PRO A 18 18.33 10.72 13.16
N TRP A 19 18.75 11.48 14.17
CA TRP A 19 17.85 12.36 14.91
C TRP A 19 17.29 13.49 14.05
N GLU A 20 18.04 13.96 13.04
CA GLU A 20 17.54 14.96 12.09
C GLU A 20 16.32 14.47 11.29
N ASP A 21 16.27 13.19 10.93
CA ASP A 21 15.14 12.63 10.19
C ASP A 21 13.91 12.50 11.09
N VAL A 22 14.10 12.13 12.35
CA VAL A 22 13.03 12.13 13.37
C VAL A 22 12.48 13.55 13.56
N ALA A 23 13.36 14.56 13.63
CA ALA A 23 12.95 15.95 13.75
C ALA A 23 12.14 16.42 12.51
N ARG A 24 12.54 16.03 11.29
CA ARG A 24 11.76 16.33 10.07
C ARG A 24 10.38 15.69 10.09
N LEU A 25 10.24 14.46 10.60
CA LEU A 25 8.93 13.82 10.78
C LEU A 25 8.07 14.58 11.82
N GLY A 26 8.68 15.09 12.89
CA GLY A 26 7.98 15.96 13.85
C GLY A 26 7.46 17.26 13.22
N GLN A 27 8.26 17.91 12.36
CA GLN A 27 7.82 19.10 11.61
C GLN A 27 6.67 18.79 10.67
N GLU A 28 6.71 17.64 10.00
CA GLU A 28 5.64 17.15 9.14
C GLU A 28 4.33 16.95 9.92
N ALA A 29 4.42 16.35 11.11
CA ALA A 29 3.27 16.20 12.00
C ALA A 29 2.68 17.55 12.43
N GLY A 30 3.53 18.53 12.77
CA GLY A 30 3.10 19.89 13.07
C GLY A 30 2.40 20.57 11.89
N ARG A 31 2.93 20.39 10.67
CA ARG A 31 2.30 20.88 9.44
C ARG A 31 0.93 20.22 9.19
N LEU A 32 0.81 18.92 9.39
CA LEU A 32 -0.45 18.21 9.20
C LEU A 32 -1.48 18.60 10.27
N ALA A 33 -1.04 18.80 11.52
CA ALA A 33 -1.90 19.30 12.59
C ALA A 33 -2.44 20.71 12.30
N ALA A 34 -1.61 21.61 11.76
CA ALA A 34 -2.05 22.94 11.34
C ALA A 34 -3.06 22.89 10.19
N GLN A 35 -2.84 22.02 9.20
CA GLN A 35 -3.75 21.86 8.06
C GLN A 35 -5.09 21.24 8.44
N THR A 36 -5.09 20.25 9.33
CA THR A 36 -6.30 19.54 9.75
C THR A 36 -7.00 20.18 10.95
N GLN A 37 -6.36 21.18 11.58
CA GLN A 37 -6.81 21.82 12.82
C GLN A 37 -7.10 20.83 13.95
N ARG A 38 -6.38 19.70 13.95
CA ARG A 38 -6.50 18.61 14.92
C ARG A 38 -5.11 18.19 15.40
N PRO A 39 -4.95 17.73 16.65
CA PRO A 39 -3.74 17.00 17.05
C PRO A 39 -3.45 15.82 16.10
N VAL A 40 -2.19 15.66 15.69
CA VAL A 40 -1.75 14.59 14.77
C VAL A 40 -0.58 13.84 15.40
N THR A 41 -0.65 12.52 15.38
CA THR A 41 0.41 11.62 15.84
C THR A 41 1.53 11.47 14.81
N LEU A 42 2.71 11.05 15.25
CA LEU A 42 3.84 10.80 14.35
C LEU A 42 3.53 9.71 13.32
N ASP A 43 2.82 8.64 13.72
CA ASP A 43 2.39 7.57 12.82
C ASP A 43 1.45 8.07 11.72
N GLU A 44 0.46 8.91 12.07
CA GLU A 44 -0.44 9.53 11.10
C GLU A 44 0.34 10.40 10.10
N ALA A 45 1.30 11.20 10.57
CA ALA A 45 2.16 12.03 9.72
C ALA A 45 3.06 11.21 8.79
N VAL A 46 3.63 10.10 9.28
CA VAL A 46 4.41 9.15 8.48
C VAL A 46 3.51 8.50 7.43
N SER A 47 2.35 8.01 7.83
CA SER A 47 1.35 7.42 6.93
C SER A 47 0.90 8.39 5.84
N TYR A 48 0.68 9.65 6.19
CA TYR A 48 0.34 10.72 5.25
C TYR A 48 1.51 10.99 4.30
N ARG A 49 2.73 11.11 4.82
CA ARG A 49 3.92 11.34 4.01
C ARG A 49 4.14 10.18 3.04
N LEU A 50 4.14 8.93 3.48
CA LEU A 50 4.33 7.76 2.62
C LEU A 50 3.27 7.66 1.49
N ARG A 51 2.01 8.03 1.79
CA ARG A 51 0.94 8.09 0.78
C ARG A 51 1.10 9.27 -0.18
N SER A 52 1.52 10.42 0.31
CA SER A 52 1.62 11.67 -0.47
C SER A 52 2.92 11.78 -1.27
N THR A 53 4.02 11.24 -0.75
CA THR A 53 5.34 11.20 -1.43
C THR A 53 5.49 9.99 -2.33
N ARG A 54 4.47 9.15 -2.48
CA ARG A 54 4.51 8.04 -3.44
C ARG A 54 4.75 8.67 -4.82
N PRO A 55 5.91 8.44 -5.47
CA PRO A 55 6.04 8.73 -6.89
C PRO A 55 4.89 7.98 -7.56
N SER A 56 4.22 8.60 -8.54
CA SER A 56 3.17 7.95 -9.32
C SER A 56 3.59 6.51 -9.56
N ALA A 57 2.86 5.55 -8.98
CA ALA A 57 3.31 4.17 -8.92
C ALA A 57 3.68 3.74 -10.34
N THR A 58 4.97 3.67 -10.63
CA THR A 58 5.47 3.03 -11.84
C THR A 58 5.37 1.56 -11.52
N HIS A 59 4.15 1.02 -11.53
CA HIS A 59 3.99 -0.39 -11.80
C HIS A 59 4.84 -0.61 -13.05
N ALA A 60 5.87 -1.45 -12.94
CA ALA A 60 6.50 -2.00 -14.12
C ALA A 60 5.33 -2.56 -14.94
N LYS A 61 5.01 -1.90 -16.06
CA LYS A 61 4.05 -2.42 -17.03
C LYS A 61 4.49 -3.87 -17.23
N PRO A 62 3.66 -4.88 -16.92
CA PRO A 62 4.08 -6.26 -17.06
C PRO A 62 4.58 -6.42 -18.50
N ALA A 63 5.87 -6.73 -18.63
CA ALA A 63 6.44 -7.14 -19.91
C ALA A 63 5.87 -8.52 -20.18
N GLY A 64 4.72 -8.54 -20.83
CA GLY A 64 3.94 -9.74 -21.03
C GLY A 64 2.53 -9.35 -21.44
N GLU A 65 2.34 -9.12 -22.73
CA GLU A 65 1.13 -9.53 -23.40
C GLU A 65 0.98 -11.04 -23.12
N GLN A 66 0.34 -11.41 -22.01
CA GLN A 66 -0.20 -12.76 -21.89
C GLN A 66 -1.28 -12.83 -22.97
N PRO A 67 -1.20 -13.77 -23.93
CA PRO A 67 -2.33 -14.04 -24.79
C PRO A 67 -3.52 -14.28 -23.86
N GLN A 68 -4.63 -13.56 -24.08
CA GLN A 68 -5.91 -13.95 -23.51
C GLN A 68 -6.09 -15.43 -23.88
N ALA A 69 -5.90 -16.32 -22.91
CA ALA A 69 -6.32 -17.69 -23.07
C ALA A 69 -7.81 -17.61 -23.31
N ALA A 70 -8.21 -17.82 -24.57
CA ALA A 70 -9.58 -18.03 -24.94
C ALA A 70 -10.07 -19.14 -24.03
N VAL A 71 -10.93 -18.79 -23.07
CA VAL A 71 -11.75 -19.74 -22.33
C VAL A 71 -12.64 -20.39 -23.37
N SER A 72 -12.11 -21.42 -24.02
CA SER A 72 -12.84 -22.29 -24.91
C SER A 72 -13.98 -22.84 -24.07
N ALA A 73 -15.20 -22.46 -24.45
CA ALA A 73 -16.42 -22.82 -23.75
C ALA A 73 -16.39 -24.30 -23.40
N LEU A 74 -16.33 -24.59 -22.10
CA LEU A 74 -16.59 -25.93 -21.58
C LEU A 74 -18.04 -26.27 -21.97
N PRO A 75 -18.30 -27.39 -22.67
CA PRO A 75 -19.66 -27.76 -23.01
C PRO A 75 -20.43 -28.01 -21.72
N ARG A 76 -21.51 -27.26 -21.50
CA ARG A 76 -22.49 -27.60 -20.47
C ARG A 76 -23.11 -28.94 -20.88
N ILE A 77 -22.78 -29.99 -20.13
CA ILE A 77 -23.56 -31.22 -20.17
C ILE A 77 -24.96 -30.90 -19.63
N SER A 78 -25.90 -30.61 -20.52
CA SER A 78 -27.32 -30.70 -20.20
C SER A 78 -27.67 -32.18 -20.05
N GLY A 79 -27.71 -32.65 -18.81
CA GLY A 79 -28.33 -33.92 -18.45
C GLY A 79 -29.75 -33.66 -17.96
N THR A 80 -30.74 -33.94 -18.80
CA THR A 80 -32.16 -34.03 -18.45
C THR A 80 -32.61 -35.48 -18.59
N ALA A 81 -33.46 -35.90 -17.65
CA ALA A 81 -34.21 -37.16 -17.52
C ALA A 81 -33.48 -38.32 -16.84
#